data_AF-A0A497EP16-F1
#
_entry.id   AF-A0A497EP16-F1
#
_cell.length_a   1.000
_cell.length_b   1.000
_cell.length_c   1.000
_cell.angle_alpha   90.00
_cell.angle_beta   90.00
_cell.angle_gamma   90.00
#
_symmetry.space_group_name_H-M   'P 1'
#
loop_
_entity.id
_entity.type
_entity.pdbx_description
1 polymer ?
#
loop_
_entity_poly.entity_id
_entity_poly.type
_entity_poly.pdbx_seq_one_letter_code
_entity_poly.pdbx_strand_id
1 'polypeptide(L)'
;MNRLNKILSSLKESVSYLKSANDSIHENDKQQAFRKLTLAKLNVEFATAYCKLLYDLDDLDEKWKPKVKTRKLKSNEEILNALSDAISLINKALNDIERNPHEAYKSLWLSRLKVDSALLSTKRG
;
A
#
# COMPACT_ATOMS: atom_id res chain seq x y z
N MET A 1 -15.53 -7.05 17.71
CA MET A 1 -15.05 -6.06 16.73
C MET A 1 -15.08 -6.70 15.33
N ASN A 2 -15.87 -6.17 14.39
CA ASN A 2 -16.07 -6.74 13.05
C ASN A 2 -14.73 -6.81 12.27
N ARG A 3 -14.45 -7.91 11.57
CA ARG A 3 -13.22 -8.13 10.77
C ARG A 3 -13.03 -7.02 9.72
N LEU A 4 -14.12 -6.55 9.13
CA LEU A 4 -14.10 -5.45 8.17
C LEU A 4 -13.61 -4.13 8.78
N ASN A 5 -14.05 -3.79 9.99
CA ASN A 5 -13.63 -2.56 10.68
C ASN A 5 -12.12 -2.54 10.95
N LYS A 6 -11.50 -3.72 11.20
CA LYS A 6 -10.04 -3.82 11.34
C LYS A 6 -9.32 -3.50 10.03
N ILE A 7 -9.83 -3.99 8.90
CA ILE A 7 -9.29 -3.66 7.57
C ILE A 7 -9.39 -2.15 7.31
N LEU A 8 -10.58 -1.57 7.53
CA LEU A 8 -10.81 -0.14 7.32
C LEU A 8 -9.90 0.74 8.19
N SER A 9 -9.72 0.39 9.47
CA SER A 9 -8.80 1.10 10.37
C SER A 9 -7.35 1.03 9.88
N SER A 10 -6.89 -0.18 9.54
CA SER A 10 -5.54 -0.43 9.03
C SER A 10 -5.25 0.38 7.76
N LEU A 11 -6.20 0.44 6.83
CA LEU A 11 -6.05 1.22 5.59
C LEU A 11 -5.99 2.73 5.85
N LYS A 12 -6.78 3.26 6.80
CA LYS A 12 -6.70 4.67 7.19
C LYS A 12 -5.35 5.02 7.83
N GLU A 13 -4.84 4.14 8.70
CA GLU A 13 -3.50 4.28 9.28
C GLU A 13 -2.41 4.25 8.20
N SER A 14 -2.52 3.33 7.23
CA SER A 14 -1.59 3.30 6.09
C SER A 14 -1.57 4.62 5.33
N VAL A 15 -2.73 5.21 5.04
CA VAL A 15 -2.79 6.51 4.35
C VAL A 15 -2.12 7.61 5.18
N SER A 16 -2.33 7.63 6.50
CA SER A 16 -1.66 8.58 7.39
C SER A 16 -0.14 8.42 7.35
N TYR A 17 0.37 7.18 7.42
CA TYR A 17 1.81 6.91 7.30
C TYR A 17 2.38 7.29 5.94
N LEU A 18 1.65 7.06 4.84
CA LEU A 18 2.09 7.44 3.49
C LEU A 18 2.18 8.96 3.32
N LYS A 19 1.23 9.71 3.89
CA LYS A 19 1.31 11.19 3.92
C LYS A 19 2.52 11.65 4.73
N SER A 20 2.71 11.10 5.93
CA SER A 20 3.88 11.44 6.74
C SER A 20 5.21 11.05 6.08
N ALA A 21 5.26 9.96 5.31
CA ALA A 21 6.42 9.59 4.53
C ALA A 21 6.69 10.58 3.38
N ASN A 22 5.63 11.07 2.74
CA ASN A 22 5.69 12.10 1.70
C ASN A 22 6.35 13.38 2.26
N ASP A 23 5.87 13.86 3.41
CA ASP A 23 6.44 15.02 4.11
C ASP A 23 7.95 14.82 4.39
N SER A 24 8.34 13.66 4.93
CA SER A 24 9.76 13.35 5.19
C SER A 24 10.62 13.30 3.92
N ILE A 25 10.08 12.88 2.77
CA ILE A 25 10.80 12.94 1.49
C ILE A 25 11.02 14.38 1.02
N HIS A 26 10.03 15.27 1.21
CA HIS A 26 10.18 16.70 0.94
C HIS A 26 11.23 17.36 1.83
N GLU A 27 11.32 16.93 3.09
CA GLU A 27 12.34 17.36 4.06
C GLU A 27 13.72 16.71 3.84
N ASN A 28 13.86 15.82 2.84
CA ASN A 28 15.05 14.98 2.61
C ASN A 28 15.43 14.05 3.77
N ASP A 29 14.52 13.78 4.71
CA ASP A 29 14.70 12.79 5.77
C ASP A 29 14.31 11.39 5.28
N LYS A 30 15.25 10.74 4.60
CA LYS A 30 15.06 9.39 4.06
C LYS A 30 14.90 8.33 5.14
N GLN A 31 15.51 8.51 6.31
CA GLN A 31 15.42 7.54 7.40
C GLN A 31 14.02 7.54 8.00
N GLN A 32 13.46 8.71 8.24
CA GLN A 32 12.09 8.85 8.73
C GLN A 32 11.09 8.38 7.67
N ALA A 33 11.28 8.75 6.40
CA ALA A 33 10.47 8.25 5.30
C ALA A 33 10.46 6.71 5.26
N PHE A 34 11.64 6.06 5.37
CA PHE A 34 11.74 4.60 5.40
C PHE A 34 10.94 3.96 6.55
N ARG A 35 11.03 4.54 7.77
CA ARG A 35 10.26 4.05 8.93
C ARG A 35 8.76 4.17 8.69
N LYS A 36 8.29 5.32 8.20
CA LYS A 36 6.86 5.56 7.90
C LYS A 36 6.35 4.64 6.79
N LEU A 37 7.12 4.44 5.73
CA LEU A 37 6.78 3.50 4.65
C LEU A 37 6.70 2.06 5.14
N THR A 38 7.54 1.68 6.10
CA THR A 38 7.51 0.33 6.69
C THR A 38 6.20 0.11 7.46
N LEU A 39 5.77 1.10 8.23
CA LEU A 39 4.49 1.06 8.96
C LEU A 39 3.28 1.06 8.00
N ALA A 40 3.32 1.86 6.94
CA ALA A 40 2.30 1.84 5.89
C ALA A 40 2.19 0.45 5.24
N LYS A 41 3.33 -0.14 4.87
CA LYS A 41 3.40 -1.47 4.27
C LYS A 41 2.73 -2.52 5.15
N LEU A 42 3.06 -2.58 6.44
CA LEU A 42 2.49 -3.56 7.37
C LEU A 42 0.95 -3.46 7.40
N ASN A 43 0.42 -2.25 7.38
CA ASN A 43 -1.02 -2.00 7.36
C ASN A 43 -1.68 -2.43 6.02
N VAL A 44 -1.05 -2.17 4.88
CA VAL A 44 -1.56 -2.63 3.57
C VAL A 44 -1.47 -4.15 3.46
N GLU A 45 -0.38 -4.77 3.91
CA GLU A 45 -0.19 -6.22 3.90
C GLU A 45 -1.25 -6.92 4.75
N PHE A 46 -1.47 -6.42 5.97
CA PHE A 46 -2.54 -6.88 6.83
C PHE A 46 -3.90 -6.79 6.14
N ALA A 47 -4.25 -5.61 5.62
CA ALA A 47 -5.53 -5.39 4.95
C ALA A 47 -5.70 -6.28 3.71
N THR A 48 -4.65 -6.48 2.93
CA THR A 48 -4.65 -7.33 1.72
C THR A 48 -4.90 -8.79 2.09
N ALA A 49 -4.19 -9.31 3.10
CA ALA A 49 -4.35 -10.68 3.57
C ALA A 49 -5.75 -10.91 4.16
N TYR A 50 -6.24 -9.98 4.97
CA TYR A 50 -7.58 -10.08 5.55
C TYR A 50 -8.70 -9.92 4.52
N CYS A 51 -8.53 -9.04 3.52
CA CYS A 51 -9.47 -8.92 2.41
C CYS A 51 -9.56 -10.24 1.63
N LYS A 52 -8.41 -10.86 1.35
CA LYS A 52 -8.35 -12.18 0.70
C LYS A 52 -9.13 -13.25 1.47
N LEU A 53 -8.89 -13.34 2.79
CA LEU A 53 -9.55 -14.32 3.67
C LEU A 53 -11.04 -14.04 3.87
N LEU A 54 -11.44 -12.77 3.92
CA LEU A 54 -12.83 -12.38 4.16
C LEU A 54 -13.73 -12.71 2.97
N TYR A 55 -13.18 -12.66 1.76
CA TYR A 55 -13.93 -12.81 0.51
C TYR A 55 -13.53 -14.02 -0.33
N ASP A 56 -12.71 -14.93 0.22
CA ASP A 56 -12.27 -16.18 -0.42
C ASP A 56 -11.65 -15.96 -1.82
N LEU A 57 -10.59 -15.14 -1.87
CA LEU A 57 -10.00 -14.65 -3.13
C LEU A 57 -8.70 -15.38 -3.53
N ASP A 58 -8.54 -16.65 -3.18
CA ASP A 58 -7.33 -17.43 -3.47
C ASP A 58 -7.00 -17.53 -4.98
N ASP A 59 -8.03 -17.71 -5.81
CA ASP A 59 -7.89 -17.89 -7.27
C ASP A 59 -7.38 -16.66 -8.03
N LEU A 60 -7.40 -15.48 -7.39
CA LEU A 60 -6.92 -14.24 -8.01
C LEU A 60 -5.40 -14.15 -8.08
N ASP A 61 -4.70 -14.86 -7.19
CA ASP A 61 -3.26 -14.76 -7.02
C ASP A 61 -2.51 -15.27 -8.25
N GLU A 62 -2.90 -16.43 -8.74
CA GLU A 62 -2.22 -17.15 -9.82
C GLU A 62 -2.33 -16.42 -11.16
N LYS A 63 -3.45 -15.73 -11.39
CA LYS A 63 -3.73 -15.06 -12.68
C LYS A 63 -3.08 -13.69 -12.81
N TRP A 64 -2.86 -12.99 -11.68
CA TRP A 64 -2.57 -11.56 -11.72
C TRP A 64 -1.23 -11.17 -11.08
N LYS A 65 -0.80 -11.81 -9.99
CA LYS A 65 0.46 -11.47 -9.30
C LYS A 65 1.73 -11.63 -10.15
N PRO A 66 1.88 -12.67 -10.99
CA PRO A 66 3.11 -12.86 -11.77
C PRO A 66 3.45 -11.70 -12.73
N LYS A 67 2.46 -10.88 -13.09
CA LYS A 67 2.59 -9.79 -14.07
C LYS A 67 3.15 -8.49 -13.49
N VAL A 68 3.29 -8.38 -12.17
CA VAL A 68 3.60 -7.11 -11.50
C VAL A 68 4.78 -7.29 -10.57
N LYS A 69 5.83 -6.48 -10.75
CA LYS A 69 7.08 -6.55 -9.97
C LYS A 69 7.42 -5.18 -9.38
N THR A 70 7.93 -5.19 -8.15
CA THR A 70 8.50 -4.02 -7.50
C THR A 70 9.81 -3.63 -8.17
N ARG A 71 10.08 -2.34 -8.31
CA ARG A 71 11.37 -1.84 -8.82
C ARG A 71 11.90 -0.72 -7.93
N LYS A 72 13.22 -0.58 -7.87
CA LYS A 72 13.84 0.56 -7.21
C LYS A 72 13.60 1.83 -8.05
N LEU A 73 13.21 2.90 -7.39
CA LEU A 73 12.97 4.23 -7.94
C LEU A 73 14.26 5.06 -7.85
N LYS A 74 14.46 5.93 -8.84
CA LYS A 74 15.70 6.67 -9.09
C LYS A 74 15.69 8.09 -8.54
N SER A 75 14.52 8.69 -8.34
CA SER A 75 14.37 10.07 -7.87
C SER A 75 13.34 10.21 -6.75
N ASN A 76 13.44 11.30 -5.99
CA ASN A 76 12.42 11.66 -5.01
C ASN A 76 11.05 11.86 -5.68
N GLU A 77 11.00 12.46 -6.87
CA GLU A 77 9.76 12.62 -7.64
C GLU A 77 9.10 11.28 -7.98
N GLU A 78 9.87 10.28 -8.40
CA GLU A 78 9.33 8.93 -8.62
C GLU A 78 8.80 8.31 -7.32
N ILE A 79 9.47 8.54 -6.19
CA ILE A 79 9.01 8.09 -4.87
C ILE A 79 7.68 8.76 -4.54
N LEU A 80 7.59 10.09 -4.64
CA LEU A 80 6.39 10.86 -4.35
C LEU A 80 5.21 10.44 -5.22
N ASN A 81 5.44 10.22 -6.52
CA ASN A 81 4.44 9.69 -7.44
C ASN A 81 3.96 8.29 -7.02
N ALA A 82 4.87 7.41 -6.60
CA ALA A 82 4.50 6.10 -6.08
C ALA A 82 3.67 6.18 -4.79
N LEU A 83 3.95 7.14 -3.90
CA LEU A 83 3.13 7.37 -2.69
C LEU A 83 1.74 7.88 -3.03
N SER A 84 1.63 8.82 -3.97
CA SER A 84 0.35 9.34 -4.45
C SER A 84 -0.50 8.23 -5.08
N ASP A 85 0.10 7.42 -5.96
CA ASP A 85 -0.55 6.24 -6.55
C ASP A 85 -1.02 5.26 -5.48
N ALA A 86 -0.18 4.96 -4.49
CA ALA A 86 -0.52 4.06 -3.40
C ALA A 86 -1.74 4.57 -2.60
N ILE A 87 -1.76 5.86 -2.25
CA ILE A 87 -2.88 6.49 -1.54
C ILE A 87 -4.16 6.42 -2.38
N SER A 88 -4.08 6.73 -3.68
CA SER A 88 -5.23 6.66 -4.59
C SER A 88 -5.83 5.24 -4.65
N LEU A 89 -4.96 4.23 -4.78
CA LEU A 89 -5.36 2.83 -4.80
C LEU A 89 -5.96 2.36 -3.46
N ILE A 90 -5.41 2.81 -2.33
CA ILE A 90 -5.97 2.51 -1.00
C ILE A 90 -7.36 3.14 -0.83
N ASN A 91 -7.53 4.40 -1.26
CA ASN A 91 -8.84 5.07 -1.19
C ASN A 91 -9.86 4.38 -2.11
N LYS A 92 -9.45 3.92 -3.29
CA LYS A 92 -10.29 3.09 -4.15
C LYS A 92 -10.71 1.80 -3.43
N ALA A 93 -9.75 1.07 -2.85
CA ALA A 93 -10.04 -0.14 -2.08
C ALA A 93 -10.98 0.11 -0.90
N LEU A 94 -10.83 1.22 -0.18
CA LEU A 94 -11.72 1.62 0.92
C LEU A 94 -13.18 1.77 0.46
N ASN A 95 -13.40 2.32 -0.73
CA ASN A 95 -14.73 2.49 -1.31
C ASN A 95 -15.29 1.17 -1.89
N ASP A 96 -14.41 0.33 -2.43
CA ASP A 96 -14.80 -0.88 -3.15
C ASP A 96 -14.91 -2.11 -2.24
N ILE A 97 -14.34 -2.13 -1.04
CA ILE A 97 -14.20 -3.37 -0.25
C ILE A 97 -15.53 -4.08 0.04
N GLU A 98 -16.62 -3.33 0.28
CA GLU A 98 -17.95 -3.91 0.52
C GLU A 98 -18.69 -4.24 -0.78
N ARG A 99 -18.47 -3.47 -1.85
CA ARG A 99 -19.27 -3.52 -3.08
C ARG A 99 -18.63 -4.38 -4.18
N ASN A 100 -17.31 -4.40 -4.22
CA ASN A 100 -16.48 -5.09 -5.20
C ASN A 100 -15.15 -5.53 -4.57
N PRO A 101 -15.17 -6.56 -3.70
CA PRO A 101 -13.98 -7.02 -2.98
C PRO A 101 -12.85 -7.52 -3.90
N HIS A 102 -13.18 -8.01 -5.09
CA HIS A 102 -12.20 -8.44 -6.09
C HIS A 102 -11.35 -7.28 -6.60
N GLU A 103 -11.99 -6.15 -6.92
CA GLU A 103 -11.29 -4.95 -7.38
C GLU A 103 -10.58 -4.22 -6.23
N ALA A 104 -11.16 -4.25 -5.02
CA ALA A 104 -10.50 -3.79 -3.81
C ALA A 104 -9.21 -4.57 -3.56
N TYR A 105 -9.24 -5.90 -3.63
CA TYR A 105 -8.06 -6.76 -3.47
C TYR A 105 -6.96 -6.43 -4.47
N LYS A 106 -7.30 -6.29 -5.75
CA LYS A 106 -6.34 -5.88 -6.79
C LYS A 106 -5.73 -4.51 -6.49
N SER A 107 -6.54 -3.55 -6.07
CA SER A 107 -6.08 -2.21 -5.72
C SER A 107 -5.14 -2.22 -4.51
N LEU A 108 -5.44 -3.02 -3.48
CA LEU A 108 -4.56 -3.23 -2.32
C LEU A 108 -3.24 -3.90 -2.71
N TRP A 109 -3.28 -4.88 -3.60
CA TRP A 109 -2.07 -5.52 -4.09
C TRP A 109 -1.18 -4.53 -4.86
N LEU A 110 -1.76 -3.74 -5.77
CA LEU A 110 -1.02 -2.73 -6.51
C LEU A 110 -0.45 -1.64 -5.59
N SER A 111 -1.22 -1.18 -4.60
CA SER A 111 -0.75 -0.16 -3.66
C SER A 111 0.45 -0.67 -2.87
N ARG A 112 0.41 -1.92 -2.41
CA ARG A 112 1.56 -2.58 -1.75
C ARG A 112 2.82 -2.53 -2.62
N LEU A 113 2.73 -2.85 -3.92
CA LEU A 113 3.89 -2.84 -4.82
C LEU A 113 4.49 -1.44 -4.99
N LYS A 114 3.64 -0.40 -4.97
CA LYS A 114 4.08 1.00 -4.99
C LYS A 114 4.83 1.34 -3.71
N VAL A 115 4.31 0.94 -2.55
CA VAL A 115 4.96 1.13 -1.24
C VAL A 115 6.29 0.37 -1.17
N ASP A 116 6.34 -0.88 -1.64
CA ASP A 116 7.58 -1.66 -1.68
C ASP A 116 8.64 -1.01 -2.58
N SER A 117 8.24 -0.47 -3.73
CA SER A 117 9.14 0.25 -4.65
C SER A 117 9.72 1.52 -3.98
N ALA A 118 8.90 2.27 -3.24
CA ALA A 118 9.34 3.40 -2.43
C ALA A 118 10.30 2.97 -1.31
N LEU A 119 10.00 1.88 -0.59
CA LEU A 119 10.84 1.32 0.47
C LEU A 119 12.24 0.91 -0.01
N LEU A 120 12.32 0.23 -1.17
CA LEU A 120 13.60 -0.15 -1.78
C LEU A 120 14.48 1.07 -2.09
N SER A 121 13.86 2.23 -2.27
CA SER A 121 14.51 3.48 -2.67
C SER A 121 14.91 4.35 -1.47
N THR A 122 14.31 4.12 -0.30
CA THR A 122 14.60 4.84 0.96
C THR A 122 15.49 4.06 1.93
N LYS A 123 15.66 2.74 1.75
CA LYS A 123 16.45 1.86 2.65
C LYS A 123 17.94 2.20 2.81
N ARG A 124 18.56 2.91 1.86
CA ARG A 124 20.00 3.24 1.84
C ARG A 124 20.26 4.75 1.74
N GLY A 125 19.29 5.56 2.16
CA GLY A 125 19.44 7.01 2.30
C GLY A 125 20.14 7.37 3.59
#